data_AF-A0A2V9XP46-F1
#
_entry.id   AF-A0A2V9XP46-F1
#
_cell.length_a   1.000
_cell.length_b   1.000
_cell.length_c   1.000
_cell.angle_alpha   90.00
_cell.angle_beta   90.00
_cell.angle_gamma   90.00
#
_symmetry.space_group_name_H-M   'P 1'
#
loop_
_entity.id
_entity.type
_entity.pdbx_description
1 polymer ?
#
loop_
_entity_poly.entity_id
_entity_poly.type
_entity_poly.pdbx_seq_one_letter_code
_entity_poly.pdbx_strand_id
1 'polypeptide(L)'
;MSETRFAEAMVCFDVFQVDLRSGELHREGQRVKLQEQPFRVLSLLIERAGDIVTRDELREKLWLADTFVDFDHSLNSAVARLREALRDSAEKPRFIETIAKRGYRFIGQLRSALPAAAVSSPSPGTQSSSLLRVRIPGRIWMGSTFCLAIFSVLTLSALYRPSPDSQLERIEVVPLVGLRGFQATPAFSPDGTLVAFRQSDGARNTGIFAAVVGGDKTLQVTADPGDCCPTWSPDGRRLAFIRYAEKDVSIFTIPALGGTEHRVYRGPPAMRAGLSWSPKGDVLVFPETNPTDPTRSVISSLSLIDSSTRALTSPPAGWLDHEAAFRPTELRWLLSVLR
;
A
#
# COMPACT_ATOMS: atom_id res chain seq x y z
N MET A 1 -44.57 -7.92 7.94
CA MET A 1 -44.32 -6.91 8.99
C MET A 1 -42.90 -7.09 9.51
N SER A 2 -41.96 -6.27 9.04
CA SER A 2 -40.94 -5.58 9.85
C SER A 2 -39.90 -4.94 8.89
N GLU A 3 -40.38 -4.09 7.98
CA GLU A 3 -39.53 -3.08 7.35
C GLU A 3 -39.44 -1.89 8.31
N THR A 4 -38.30 -1.19 8.30
CA THR A 4 -37.93 0.04 9.04
C THR A 4 -36.94 -0.16 10.19
N ARG A 5 -35.63 -0.28 9.86
CA ARG A 5 -34.55 0.10 10.79
C ARG A 5 -33.26 0.60 10.13
N PHE A 6 -33.31 1.09 8.89
CA PHE A 6 -32.13 1.58 8.15
C PHE A 6 -32.25 3.05 7.75
N ALA A 7 -32.64 3.94 8.67
CA ALA A 7 -32.58 5.40 8.45
C ALA A 7 -31.38 6.08 9.14
N GLU A 8 -30.66 5.39 10.03
CA GLU A 8 -29.71 6.03 10.96
C GLU A 8 -28.32 5.40 10.84
N ALA A 9 -27.39 6.05 10.15
CA ALA A 9 -25.99 5.62 10.02
C ALA A 9 -24.98 6.66 10.55
N MET A 10 -25.46 7.60 11.38
CA MET A 10 -24.63 8.62 12.01
C MET A 10 -24.42 8.25 13.48
N VAL A 11 -23.18 7.97 13.85
CA VAL A 11 -22.78 7.56 15.19
C VAL A 11 -21.91 8.65 15.81
N CYS A 12 -22.28 9.14 17.00
CA CYS A 12 -21.50 10.14 17.71
C CYS A 12 -20.78 9.50 18.90
N PHE A 13 -19.54 9.89 19.15
CA PHE A 13 -18.84 9.57 20.40
C PHE A 13 -17.91 10.71 20.76
N ASP A 14 -17.96 11.16 22.02
CA ASP A 14 -17.22 12.36 22.46
C ASP A 14 -17.48 13.56 21.50
N VAL A 15 -16.43 14.19 20.98
CA VAL A 15 -16.50 15.28 19.99
C VAL A 15 -16.60 14.81 18.52
N PHE A 16 -16.63 13.49 18.30
CA PHE A 16 -16.62 12.90 16.96
C PHE A 16 -18.00 12.49 16.48
N GLN A 17 -18.24 12.67 15.18
CA GLN A 17 -19.42 12.22 14.47
C GLN A 17 -18.94 11.38 13.28
N VAL A 18 -19.40 10.14 13.18
CA VAL A 18 -19.05 9.20 12.12
C VAL A 18 -20.29 8.93 11.29
N ASP A 19 -20.21 9.20 10.00
CA ASP A 19 -21.20 8.76 9.04
C ASP A 19 -20.70 7.46 8.37
N LEU A 20 -21.28 6.34 8.80
CA LEU A 20 -20.94 5.01 8.32
C LEU A 20 -21.32 4.78 6.85
N ARG A 21 -22.20 5.61 6.27
CA ARG A 21 -22.59 5.52 4.85
C ARG A 21 -21.63 6.27 3.94
N SER A 22 -21.34 7.53 4.28
CA SER A 22 -20.48 8.38 3.45
C SER A 22 -18.99 8.10 3.67
N GLY A 23 -18.63 7.39 4.75
CA GLY A 23 -17.23 7.12 5.06
C GLY A 23 -16.53 8.31 5.73
N GLU A 24 -17.29 9.25 6.28
CA GLU A 24 -16.77 10.52 6.77
C GLU A 24 -16.70 10.55 8.31
N LEU A 25 -15.55 11.03 8.81
CA LEU A 25 -15.32 11.30 10.22
C LEU A 25 -15.27 12.82 10.42
N HIS A 26 -16.13 13.35 11.26
CA HIS A 26 -16.16 14.75 11.65
C HIS A 26 -15.76 14.91 13.11
N ARG A 27 -15.09 16.02 13.43
CA ARG A 27 -14.79 16.45 14.80
C ARG A 27 -15.25 17.88 14.96
N GLU A 28 -16.14 18.14 15.92
CA GLU A 28 -16.68 19.49 16.18
C GLU A 28 -17.25 20.15 14.90
N GLY A 29 -17.84 19.35 13.99
CA GLY A 29 -18.39 19.80 12.71
C GLY A 29 -17.37 19.98 11.57
N GLN A 30 -16.07 19.78 11.82
CA GLN A 30 -15.03 19.81 10.78
C GLN A 30 -14.67 18.40 10.32
N ARG A 31 -14.46 18.24 9.01
CA ARG A 31 -14.05 16.94 8.45
C ARG A 31 -12.62 16.60 8.83
N VAL A 32 -12.45 15.42 9.44
CA VAL A 32 -11.15 14.81 9.74
C VAL A 32 -10.80 13.88 8.58
N LYS A 33 -9.66 14.11 7.94
CA LYS A 33 -9.18 13.25 6.85
C LYS A 33 -8.73 11.90 7.43
N LEU A 34 -9.48 10.85 7.15
CA LEU A 34 -9.12 9.48 7.50
C LEU A 34 -9.05 8.64 6.22
N GLN A 35 -8.02 7.82 6.09
CA GLN A 35 -7.89 6.91 4.95
C GLN A 35 -8.93 5.78 5.05
N GLU A 36 -9.27 5.19 3.90
CA GLU A 36 -10.35 4.19 3.79
C GLU A 36 -10.15 3.00 4.73
N GLN A 37 -8.94 2.43 4.80
CA GLN A 37 -8.67 1.25 5.60
C GLN A 37 -8.75 1.50 7.12
N PRO A 38 -8.12 2.56 7.69
CA PRO A 38 -8.39 2.99 9.06
C PRO A 38 -9.87 3.27 9.35
N PHE A 39 -10.60 3.86 8.40
CA PHE A 39 -12.04 4.10 8.56
C PHE A 39 -12.82 2.79 8.66
N ARG A 40 -12.53 1.81 7.79
CA ARG A 40 -13.19 0.49 7.85
C ARG A 40 -12.90 -0.24 9.17
N VAL A 41 -11.69 -0.11 9.73
CA VAL A 41 -11.37 -0.60 11.09
C VAL A 41 -12.26 0.08 12.13
N LEU A 42 -12.37 1.41 12.09
CA LEU A 42 -13.22 2.18 13.00
C LEU A 42 -14.69 1.73 12.91
N SER A 43 -15.22 1.56 11.71
CA SER A 43 -16.61 1.11 11.49
C SER A 43 -16.87 -0.24 12.16
N LEU A 44 -15.98 -1.22 11.95
CA LEU A 44 -16.12 -2.55 12.59
C LEU A 44 -16.03 -2.49 14.11
N LEU A 45 -15.15 -1.64 14.64
CA LEU A 45 -14.99 -1.44 16.08
C LEU A 45 -16.22 -0.74 16.70
N ILE A 46 -16.85 0.20 15.99
CA ILE A 46 -18.08 0.88 16.41
C ILE A 46 -19.28 -0.07 16.34
N GLU A 47 -19.41 -0.86 15.26
CA GLU A 47 -20.48 -1.85 15.09
C GLU A 47 -20.50 -2.89 16.22
N ARG A 48 -19.33 -3.22 16.77
CA ARG A 48 -19.15 -4.15 17.90
C ARG A 48 -18.62 -3.44 19.14
N ALA A 49 -19.05 -2.20 19.38
CA ALA A 49 -18.55 -1.42 20.52
C ALA A 49 -18.76 -2.14 21.85
N GLY A 50 -17.71 -2.18 22.68
CA GLY A 50 -17.66 -2.93 23.94
C GLY A 50 -17.13 -4.36 23.80
N ASP A 51 -17.30 -5.01 22.64
CA ASP A 51 -16.76 -6.35 22.38
C ASP A 51 -15.32 -6.31 21.85
N ILE A 52 -14.60 -7.42 22.04
CA ILE A 52 -13.27 -7.60 21.43
C ILE A 52 -13.49 -8.05 19.99
N VAL A 53 -13.03 -7.25 19.03
CA VAL A 53 -12.92 -7.66 17.64
C VAL A 53 -11.55 -8.30 17.45
N THR A 54 -11.55 -9.58 17.09
CA THR A 54 -10.30 -10.36 17.00
C THR A 54 -9.49 -10.00 15.76
N ARG A 55 -8.19 -10.30 15.79
CA ARG A 55 -7.33 -10.11 14.61
C ARG A 55 -7.82 -10.93 13.41
N ASP A 56 -8.26 -12.17 13.62
CA ASP A 56 -8.77 -13.01 12.54
C ASP A 56 -10.07 -12.45 11.93
N GLU A 57 -11.00 -11.95 12.75
CA GLU A 57 -12.22 -11.29 12.25
C GLU A 57 -11.91 -10.00 11.48
N LEU A 58 -10.95 -9.21 11.96
CA LEU A 58 -10.49 -8.01 11.25
C LEU A 58 -9.83 -8.39 9.93
N ARG A 59 -9.07 -9.49 9.89
CA ARG A 59 -8.48 -10.03 8.65
C ARG A 59 -9.57 -10.35 7.64
N GLU A 60 -10.51 -11.22 8.01
CA GLU A 60 -11.56 -11.70 7.11
C GLU A 60 -12.47 -10.59 6.57
N LYS A 61 -12.81 -9.59 7.41
CA LYS A 61 -13.74 -8.52 7.00
C LYS A 61 -13.08 -7.38 6.23
N LEU A 62 -11.83 -7.05 6.53
CA LEU A 62 -11.15 -5.90 5.93
C LEU A 62 -10.32 -6.29 4.71
N TRP A 63 -9.67 -7.46 4.76
CA TRP A 63 -8.89 -8.01 3.67
C TRP A 63 -9.64 -9.23 3.12
N LEU A 64 -10.14 -9.12 1.89
CA LEU A 64 -10.59 -10.30 1.14
C LEU A 64 -9.42 -11.31 1.12
N ALA A 65 -9.75 -12.60 1.25
CA ALA A 65 -8.83 -13.72 1.51
C ALA A 65 -7.60 -13.82 0.58
N ASP A 66 -7.53 -13.00 -0.48
CA ASP A 66 -6.48 -12.98 -1.51
C ASP A 66 -5.57 -11.74 -1.47
N THR A 67 -5.63 -10.88 -0.44
CA THR A 67 -4.72 -9.73 -0.32
C THR A 67 -3.45 -10.07 0.46
N PHE A 68 -2.39 -10.48 -0.23
CA PHE A 68 -1.05 -10.69 0.35
C PHE A 68 -0.36 -9.36 0.66
N VAL A 69 -0.63 -8.83 1.84
CA VAL A 69 0.16 -7.78 2.52
C VAL A 69 0.46 -8.33 3.90
N ASP A 70 1.57 -7.93 4.53
CA ASP A 70 1.79 -8.18 5.96
C ASP A 70 0.58 -7.64 6.75
N PHE A 71 -0.33 -8.55 7.09
CA PHE A 71 -1.59 -8.24 7.73
C PHE A 71 -1.34 -7.60 9.09
N ASP A 72 -0.34 -8.11 9.82
CA ASP A 72 -0.05 -7.61 11.15
C ASP A 72 0.50 -6.19 11.08
N HIS A 73 1.41 -5.92 10.15
CA HIS A 73 1.96 -4.58 9.92
C HIS A 73 0.89 -3.61 9.41
N SER A 74 0.08 -4.01 8.44
CA SER A 74 -0.96 -3.16 7.86
C SER A 74 -2.10 -2.86 8.85
N LEU A 75 -2.51 -3.83 9.68
CA LEU A 75 -3.47 -3.61 10.76
C LEU A 75 -2.90 -2.67 11.83
N ASN A 76 -1.65 -2.87 12.24
CA ASN A 76 -1.00 -1.99 13.22
C ASN A 76 -0.88 -0.55 12.68
N SER A 77 -0.51 -0.38 11.41
CA SER A 77 -0.44 0.93 10.73
C SER A 77 -1.82 1.59 10.62
N ALA A 78 -2.86 0.82 10.27
CA ALA A 78 -4.23 1.32 10.21
C ALA A 78 -4.74 1.80 11.57
N VAL A 79 -4.48 1.03 12.64
CA VAL A 79 -4.84 1.42 14.01
C VAL A 79 -4.03 2.63 14.49
N ALA A 80 -2.75 2.74 14.12
CA ALA A 80 -1.94 3.90 14.46
C ALA A 80 -2.49 5.19 13.83
N ARG A 81 -2.82 5.16 12.52
CA ARG A 81 -3.47 6.28 11.82
C ARG A 81 -4.84 6.62 12.38
N LEU A 82 -5.60 5.60 12.78
CA LEU A 82 -6.90 5.80 13.44
C LEU A 82 -6.74 6.51 14.79
N ARG A 83 -5.76 6.08 15.61
CA ARG A 83 -5.45 6.76 16.88
C ARG A 83 -5.00 8.19 16.69
N GLU A 84 -4.19 8.46 15.67
CA GLU A 84 -3.78 9.83 15.33
C GLU A 84 -4.98 10.72 15.00
N ALA A 85 -5.90 10.24 14.14
CA ALA A 85 -7.11 10.96 13.76
C ALA A 85 -8.05 11.21 14.95
N LEU A 86 -8.15 10.24 15.87
CA LEU A 86 -8.96 10.35 17.08
C LEU A 86 -8.25 11.06 18.25
N ARG A 87 -6.98 11.43 18.08
CA ARG A 87 -6.09 11.91 19.16
C ARG A 87 -6.08 10.97 20.38
N ASP A 88 -6.04 9.67 20.11
CA ASP A 88 -6.03 8.60 21.10
C ASP A 88 -4.60 8.07 21.34
N SER A 89 -4.34 7.53 22.52
CA SER A 89 -3.03 6.97 22.90
C SER A 89 -3.09 5.46 23.06
N ALA A 90 -2.04 4.75 22.63
CA ALA A 90 -1.92 3.31 22.85
C ALA A 90 -1.64 2.96 24.33
N GLU A 91 -0.93 3.84 25.06
CA GLU A 91 -0.58 3.63 26.48
C GLU A 91 -1.71 4.02 27.43
N LYS A 92 -2.52 5.01 27.04
CA LYS A 92 -3.68 5.50 27.80
C LYS A 92 -4.90 5.62 26.86
N PRO A 93 -5.52 4.49 26.48
CA PRO A 93 -6.58 4.49 25.47
C PRO A 93 -7.86 5.14 26.01
N ARG A 94 -8.43 6.06 25.23
CA ARG A 94 -9.75 6.68 25.44
C ARG A 94 -10.83 6.05 24.58
N PHE A 95 -10.47 5.58 23.39
CA PHE A 95 -11.43 5.05 22.42
C PHE A 95 -11.09 3.64 21.97
N ILE A 96 -9.82 3.34 21.72
CA ILE A 96 -9.37 2.05 21.16
C ILE A 96 -8.36 1.40 22.08
N GLU A 97 -8.81 0.36 22.77
CA GLU A 97 -7.97 -0.46 23.64
C GLU A 97 -7.33 -1.60 22.85
N THR A 98 -6.02 -1.79 23.02
CA THR A 98 -5.30 -2.96 22.46
C THR A 98 -5.36 -4.10 23.46
N ILE A 99 -5.91 -5.25 23.06
CA ILE A 99 -5.84 -6.49 23.83
C ILE A 99 -4.74 -7.36 23.24
N ALA A 100 -3.61 -7.44 23.96
CA ALA A 100 -2.42 -8.17 23.51
C ALA A 100 -2.76 -9.59 23.01
N LYS A 101 -2.28 -9.93 21.82
CA LYS A 101 -2.48 -11.22 21.13
C LYS A 101 -3.94 -11.60 20.80
N ARG A 102 -4.93 -10.74 21.06
CA ARG A 102 -6.35 -11.04 20.81
C ARG A 102 -6.96 -10.12 19.77
N GLY A 103 -6.75 -8.81 19.87
CA GLY A 103 -7.36 -7.85 18.95
C GLY A 103 -7.55 -6.47 19.56
N TYR A 104 -8.61 -5.79 19.14
CA TYR A 104 -8.91 -4.42 19.55
C TYR A 104 -10.34 -4.32 20.05
N ARG A 105 -10.55 -3.42 21.01
CA ARG A 105 -11.87 -3.15 21.59
C ARG A 105 -12.15 -1.65 21.57
N PHE A 106 -13.34 -1.29 21.11
CA PHE A 106 -13.82 0.08 21.24
C PHE A 106 -14.40 0.29 22.64
N ILE A 107 -13.86 1.27 23.36
CA ILE A 107 -14.24 1.61 24.74
C ILE A 107 -14.91 3.00 24.83
N GLY A 108 -15.07 3.70 23.70
CA GLY A 108 -15.74 4.99 23.66
C GLY A 108 -17.26 4.86 23.92
N GLN A 109 -17.85 5.88 24.54
CA GLN A 109 -19.30 5.94 24.74
C GLN A 109 -20.00 6.38 23.44
N LEU A 110 -20.74 5.46 22.82
CA LEU A 110 -21.55 5.76 21.64
C LEU A 110 -22.87 6.46 22.03
N ARG A 111 -23.21 7.52 21.31
CA ARG A 111 -24.54 8.14 21.28
C ARG A 111 -25.06 8.08 19.84
N SER A 112 -26.19 7.42 19.62
CA SER A 112 -26.92 7.55 18.36
C SER A 112 -27.58 8.92 18.31
N ALA A 113 -27.25 9.74 17.32
CA ALA A 113 -27.94 11.01 17.12
C ALA A 113 -29.28 10.75 16.43
N LEU A 114 -30.38 10.78 17.19
CA LEU A 114 -31.71 10.95 16.60
C LEU A 114 -31.79 12.33 15.94
N PRO A 115 -32.25 12.46 14.68
CA PRO A 115 -32.52 13.76 14.10
C PRO A 115 -33.73 14.38 14.83
N ALA A 116 -33.51 15.51 15.51
CA ALA A 116 -34.59 16.36 15.99
C ALA A 116 -35.35 16.92 14.78
N ALA A 117 -36.40 16.22 14.37
CA ALA A 117 -37.35 16.70 13.38
C ALA A 117 -38.10 17.92 13.93
N ALA A 118 -38.11 18.95 13.10
CA ALA A 118 -38.82 20.22 13.19
C ALA A 118 -40.14 20.18 13.99
N VAL A 119 -40.19 21.03 15.03
CA VAL A 119 -41.44 21.52 15.62
C VAL A 119 -41.51 23.03 15.35
N SER A 120 -42.32 23.37 14.35
CA SER A 120 -43.30 24.47 14.35
C SER A 120 -42.82 25.91 14.59
N SER A 121 -42.97 26.74 13.55
CA SER A 121 -43.47 28.12 13.70
C SER A 121 -45.01 28.09 13.57
N PRO A 122 -45.79 28.99 14.23
CA PRO A 122 -45.92 30.37 13.74
C PRO A 122 -46.09 31.47 14.82
N SER A 123 -45.85 32.71 14.36
CA SER A 123 -46.18 34.06 14.90
C SER A 123 -47.69 34.24 15.22
N PRO A 124 -48.25 35.39 15.71
CA PRO A 124 -47.72 36.78 15.75
C PRO A 124 -48.04 37.62 17.01
N GLY A 125 -47.48 38.84 17.12
CA GLY A 125 -47.99 39.84 18.08
C GLY A 125 -47.14 41.09 18.31
N THR A 126 -47.17 42.01 17.35
CA THR A 126 -47.37 43.47 17.47
C THR A 126 -46.64 44.32 18.56
N GLN A 127 -46.12 45.45 18.06
CA GLN A 127 -45.97 46.79 18.67
C GLN A 127 -44.56 47.28 19.04
N SER A 128 -43.95 47.89 18.02
CA SER A 128 -43.42 49.26 17.99
C SER A 128 -43.22 50.02 19.32
N SER A 129 -41.95 50.32 19.59
CA SER A 129 -41.39 51.61 20.00
C SER A 129 -42.01 52.37 21.19
N SER A 130 -41.28 52.38 22.30
CA SER A 130 -41.13 53.59 23.11
C SER A 130 -39.71 53.73 23.61
N LEU A 131 -39.09 54.84 23.20
CA LEU A 131 -37.75 55.27 23.54
C LEU A 131 -37.58 55.42 25.06
N LEU A 132 -36.74 54.59 25.66
CA LEU A 132 -36.17 54.87 26.98
C LEU A 132 -34.67 55.12 26.83
N ARG A 133 -34.33 56.41 26.94
CA ARG A 133 -32.98 56.94 27.06
C ARG A 133 -32.24 56.22 28.19
N VAL A 134 -31.13 55.57 27.85
CA VAL A 134 -30.07 55.29 28.82
C VAL A 134 -28.86 56.13 28.43
N ARG A 135 -28.49 57.03 29.34
CA ARG A 135 -27.24 57.82 29.28
C ARG A 135 -26.05 56.86 29.44
N ILE A 136 -25.16 56.83 28.47
CA ILE A 136 -23.84 56.18 28.59
C ILE A 136 -22.82 57.29 28.87
N PRO A 137 -22.05 57.26 29.97
CA PRO A 137 -20.92 58.16 30.13
C PRO A 137 -19.75 57.69 29.27
N GLY A 138 -19.06 58.66 28.68
CA GLY A 138 -17.95 58.42 27.78
C GLY A 138 -16.73 57.75 28.42
N ARG A 139 -15.86 57.26 27.53
CA ARG A 139 -14.55 56.60 27.73
C ARG A 139 -14.63 55.08 27.89
N ILE A 140 -14.66 54.37 26.76
CA ILE A 140 -13.72 53.30 26.38
C ILE A 140 -13.78 53.20 24.84
N TRP A 141 -12.94 53.97 24.14
CA TRP A 141 -12.69 53.79 22.70
C TRP A 141 -11.18 53.86 22.51
N MET A 142 -10.50 52.75 22.80
CA MET A 142 -9.09 52.54 22.39
C MET A 142 -8.61 51.09 22.57
N GLY A 143 -9.30 50.23 23.33
CA GLY A 143 -8.93 48.81 23.49
C GLY A 143 -9.61 47.83 22.52
N SER A 144 -10.85 48.13 22.08
CA SER A 144 -11.68 47.19 21.31
C SER A 144 -11.18 47.00 19.86
N THR A 145 -10.73 48.07 19.21
CA THR A 145 -10.14 48.02 17.87
C THR A 145 -8.81 47.29 17.84
N PHE A 146 -8.02 47.38 18.92
CA PHE A 146 -6.76 46.65 19.03
C PHE A 146 -6.99 45.15 19.21
N CYS A 147 -7.97 44.75 20.04
CA CYS A 147 -8.33 43.34 20.19
C CYS A 147 -8.92 42.74 18.91
N LEU A 148 -9.76 43.47 18.17
CA LEU A 148 -10.29 43.02 16.88
C LEU A 148 -9.21 42.95 15.80
N ALA A 149 -8.25 43.88 15.78
CA ALA A 149 -7.11 43.84 14.87
C ALA A 149 -6.15 42.69 15.21
N ILE A 150 -5.90 42.42 16.49
CA ILE A 150 -5.11 41.27 16.91
C ILE A 150 -5.85 39.97 16.57
N PHE A 151 -7.16 39.90 16.81
CA PHE A 151 -7.95 38.71 16.49
C PHE A 151 -8.04 38.50 14.98
N SER A 152 -8.14 39.56 14.17
CA SER A 152 -8.12 39.48 12.71
C SER A 152 -6.74 39.09 12.19
N VAL A 153 -5.64 39.59 12.76
CA VAL A 153 -4.28 39.18 12.40
C VAL A 153 -3.97 37.75 12.86
N LEU A 154 -4.48 37.32 14.02
CA LEU A 154 -4.34 35.94 14.51
C LEU A 154 -5.17 34.96 13.68
N THR A 155 -6.39 35.32 13.29
CA THR A 155 -7.22 34.50 12.39
C THR A 155 -6.66 34.50 10.97
N LEU A 156 -6.22 35.64 10.45
CA LEU A 156 -5.59 35.73 9.14
C LEU A 156 -4.26 34.96 9.12
N SER A 157 -3.44 35.02 10.18
CA SER A 157 -2.22 34.21 10.28
C SER A 157 -2.49 32.72 10.52
N ALA A 158 -3.59 32.36 11.18
CA ALA A 158 -4.03 30.97 11.30
C ALA A 158 -4.58 30.42 9.97
N LEU A 159 -5.24 31.26 9.16
CA LEU A 159 -5.72 30.95 7.80
C LEU A 159 -4.58 30.94 6.77
N TYR A 160 -3.54 31.75 6.97
CA TYR A 160 -2.30 31.77 6.20
C TYR A 160 -1.21 30.85 6.77
N ARG A 161 -1.52 29.98 7.75
CA ARG A 161 -0.56 28.94 8.14
C ARG A 161 -0.28 28.14 6.87
N PRO A 162 0.97 28.16 6.35
CA PRO A 162 1.30 27.29 5.24
C PRO A 162 0.89 25.89 5.68
N SER A 163 0.11 25.21 4.83
CA SER A 163 -0.17 23.79 5.02
C SER A 163 1.17 23.16 5.40
N PRO A 164 1.26 22.36 6.48
CA PRO A 164 2.50 21.69 6.81
C PRO A 164 2.95 21.06 5.50
N ASP A 165 4.07 21.56 4.99
CA ASP A 165 4.66 21.06 3.75
C ASP A 165 4.56 19.55 3.93
N SER A 166 3.82 18.88 3.05
CA SER A 166 3.85 17.44 2.97
C SER A 166 5.27 17.13 2.54
N GLN A 167 6.18 17.20 3.52
CA GLN A 167 7.52 16.71 3.51
C GLN A 167 7.28 15.28 3.13
N LEU A 168 7.40 14.99 1.83
CA LEU A 168 7.44 13.64 1.30
C LEU A 168 8.29 12.89 2.31
N GLU A 169 7.71 11.91 3.01
CA GLU A 169 8.44 11.10 3.98
C GLU A 169 9.77 10.78 3.33
N ARG A 170 10.83 11.36 3.89
CA ARG A 170 12.11 11.40 3.20
C ARG A 170 12.48 9.94 3.02
N ILE A 171 12.48 9.49 1.76
CA ILE A 171 12.84 8.11 1.44
C ILE A 171 14.25 7.91 1.99
N GLU A 172 14.34 7.19 3.09
CA GLU A 172 15.62 6.87 3.69
C GLU A 172 16.26 5.79 2.83
N VAL A 173 17.23 6.20 2.02
CA VAL A 173 17.97 5.29 1.16
C VAL A 173 18.99 4.55 2.03
N VAL A 174 18.56 3.41 2.56
CA VAL A 174 19.45 2.51 3.28
C VAL A 174 20.10 1.56 2.28
N PRO A 175 21.43 1.47 2.21
CA PRO A 175 22.09 0.48 1.37
C PRO A 175 21.69 -0.93 1.84
N LEU A 176 21.11 -1.71 0.93
CA LEU A 176 20.75 -3.11 1.21
C LEU A 176 21.99 -3.97 1.47
N VAL A 177 23.07 -3.71 0.74
CA VAL A 177 24.31 -4.48 0.77
C VAL A 177 25.52 -3.59 0.50
N GLY A 178 26.56 -3.75 1.31
CA GLY A 178 27.85 -3.05 1.17
C GLY A 178 28.86 -3.77 0.27
N LEU A 179 28.40 -4.60 -0.68
CA LEU A 179 29.30 -5.33 -1.59
C LEU A 179 29.93 -4.39 -2.62
N ARG A 180 31.23 -4.56 -2.86
CA ARG A 180 31.94 -3.83 -3.92
C ARG A 180 31.54 -4.37 -5.29
N GLY A 181 31.54 -3.51 -6.31
CA GLY A 181 31.26 -3.90 -7.69
C GLY A 181 29.89 -3.44 -8.18
N PHE A 182 29.48 -3.99 -9.32
CA PHE A 182 28.24 -3.68 -9.99
C PHE A 182 27.11 -4.56 -9.48
N GLN A 183 26.01 -3.94 -9.05
CA GLN A 183 24.79 -4.61 -8.60
C GLN A 183 23.63 -4.20 -9.50
N ALA A 184 22.85 -5.16 -10.00
CA ALA A 184 21.74 -4.87 -10.92
C ALA A 184 20.62 -5.91 -10.85
N THR A 185 19.51 -5.57 -11.52
CA THR A 185 18.32 -6.42 -11.70
C THR A 185 17.84 -7.06 -10.39
N PRO A 186 17.51 -6.26 -9.36
CA PRO A 186 17.04 -6.79 -8.09
C PRO A 186 15.63 -7.39 -8.23
N ALA A 187 15.35 -8.44 -7.46
CA ALA A 187 14.04 -9.06 -7.33
C ALA A 187 13.76 -9.44 -5.88
N PHE A 188 12.66 -8.95 -5.33
CA PHE A 188 12.19 -9.32 -3.99
C PHE A 188 11.62 -10.73 -3.98
N SER A 189 11.85 -11.47 -2.88
CA SER A 189 11.13 -12.70 -2.61
C SER A 189 9.63 -12.41 -2.37
N PRO A 190 8.74 -13.39 -2.57
CA PRO A 190 7.29 -13.17 -2.43
C PRO A 190 6.86 -12.72 -1.03
N ASP A 191 7.61 -13.11 0.00
CA ASP A 191 7.41 -12.70 1.39
C ASP A 191 8.09 -11.36 1.75
N GLY A 192 8.83 -10.77 0.81
CA GLY A 192 9.54 -9.50 0.99
C GLY A 192 10.76 -9.56 1.92
N THR A 193 11.17 -10.73 2.38
CA THR A 193 12.26 -10.88 3.36
C THR A 193 13.65 -10.89 2.72
N LEU A 194 13.73 -11.31 1.45
CA LEU A 194 14.96 -11.45 0.68
C LEU A 194 14.91 -10.62 -0.59
N VAL A 195 16.08 -10.22 -1.06
CA VAL A 195 16.29 -9.63 -2.39
C VAL A 195 17.38 -10.40 -3.09
N ALA A 196 17.05 -10.97 -4.24
CA ALA A 196 18.01 -11.55 -5.16
C ALA A 196 18.49 -10.47 -6.14
N PHE A 197 19.78 -10.44 -6.47
CA PHE A 197 20.34 -9.45 -7.38
C PHE A 197 21.55 -10.03 -8.11
N ARG A 198 21.85 -9.46 -9.28
CA ARG A 198 23.10 -9.71 -9.98
C ARG A 198 24.20 -8.94 -9.28
N GLN A 199 25.32 -9.60 -9.04
CA GLN A 199 26.54 -9.02 -8.50
C GLN A 199 27.69 -9.30 -9.47
N SER A 200 28.57 -8.34 -9.69
CA SER A 200 29.83 -8.56 -10.41
C SER A 200 30.88 -7.56 -9.96
N ASP A 201 31.99 -8.06 -9.41
CA ASP A 201 33.15 -7.26 -9.03
C ASP A 201 34.33 -7.37 -10.03
N GLY A 202 34.11 -8.02 -11.18
CA GLY A 202 35.17 -8.33 -12.15
C GLY A 202 36.17 -9.40 -11.65
N ALA A 203 35.91 -10.02 -10.50
CA ALA A 203 36.75 -11.03 -9.88
C ALA A 203 35.91 -12.24 -9.43
N ARG A 204 35.92 -12.58 -8.14
CA ARG A 204 35.29 -13.80 -7.60
C ARG A 204 33.84 -13.60 -7.19
N ASN A 205 33.40 -12.37 -6.90
CA ASN A 205 32.03 -12.11 -6.50
C ASN A 205 31.22 -11.76 -7.75
N THR A 206 30.87 -12.81 -8.49
CA THR A 206 30.09 -12.71 -9.70
C THR A 206 28.95 -13.73 -9.69
N GLY A 207 27.83 -13.39 -10.30
CA GLY A 207 26.64 -14.24 -10.38
C GLY A 207 25.45 -13.66 -9.61
N ILE A 208 24.58 -14.55 -9.12
CA ILE A 208 23.38 -14.17 -8.36
C ILE A 208 23.64 -14.27 -6.87
N PHE A 209 23.27 -13.23 -6.15
CA PHE A 209 23.32 -13.16 -4.69
C PHE A 209 21.91 -12.93 -4.14
N ALA A 210 21.66 -13.39 -2.92
CA ALA A 210 20.46 -13.12 -2.15
C ALA A 210 20.84 -12.47 -0.81
N ALA A 211 20.17 -11.38 -0.43
CA ALA A 211 20.39 -10.67 0.82
C ALA A 211 19.10 -10.52 1.62
N VAL A 212 19.21 -10.48 2.94
CA VAL A 212 18.09 -10.17 3.84
C VAL A 212 17.79 -8.68 3.80
N VAL A 213 16.51 -8.31 3.63
CA VAL A 213 16.08 -6.92 3.67
C VAL A 213 16.31 -6.35 5.07
N GLY A 214 17.11 -5.27 5.15
CA GLY A 214 17.49 -4.64 6.43
C GLY A 214 18.53 -5.41 7.25
N GLY A 215 19.07 -6.52 6.72
CA GLY A 215 20.14 -7.30 7.34
C GLY A 215 21.49 -7.11 6.67
N ASP A 216 22.54 -7.63 7.30
CA ASP A 216 23.92 -7.63 6.78
C ASP A 216 24.31 -8.96 6.09
N LYS A 217 23.44 -9.96 6.16
CA LYS A 217 23.70 -11.31 5.65
C LYS A 217 23.41 -11.40 4.16
N THR A 218 24.38 -11.95 3.44
CA THR A 218 24.30 -12.25 2.01
C THR A 218 24.67 -13.70 1.75
N LEU A 219 24.05 -14.27 0.73
CA LEU A 219 24.30 -15.61 0.24
C LEU A 219 24.60 -15.53 -1.24
N GLN A 220 25.74 -16.06 -1.68
CA GLN A 220 26.00 -16.28 -3.09
C GLN A 220 25.22 -17.52 -3.54
N VAL A 221 24.29 -17.33 -4.47
CA VAL A 221 23.41 -18.39 -4.98
C VAL A 221 24.06 -19.07 -6.19
N THR A 222 24.68 -18.30 -7.07
CA THR A 222 25.43 -18.79 -8.24
C THR A 222 26.77 -18.08 -8.38
N ALA A 223 27.67 -18.65 -9.19
CA ALA A 223 29.05 -18.16 -9.35
C ALA A 223 29.46 -17.86 -10.81
N ASP A 224 28.53 -17.97 -11.77
CA ASP A 224 28.84 -17.74 -13.17
C ASP A 224 28.70 -16.25 -13.55
N PRO A 225 29.70 -15.65 -14.22
CA PRO A 225 29.67 -14.23 -14.58
C PRO A 225 28.59 -13.85 -15.60
N GLY A 226 28.09 -14.82 -16.36
CA GLY A 226 27.00 -14.68 -17.31
C GLY A 226 25.62 -14.62 -16.66
N ASP A 227 25.51 -14.88 -15.35
CA ASP A 227 24.22 -14.91 -14.68
C ASP A 227 23.63 -13.51 -14.48
N CYS A 228 22.33 -13.36 -14.79
CA CYS A 228 21.57 -12.14 -14.57
C CYS A 228 20.11 -12.41 -14.23
N CYS A 229 19.43 -11.32 -13.88
CA CYS A 229 17.99 -11.19 -13.97
C CYS A 229 17.25 -12.28 -13.17
N PRO A 230 17.58 -12.43 -11.88
CA PRO A 230 16.93 -13.40 -11.02
C PRO A 230 15.46 -13.03 -10.83
N THR A 231 14.61 -14.04 -10.72
CA THR A 231 13.19 -13.88 -10.37
C THR A 231 12.75 -15.03 -9.47
N TRP A 232 12.03 -14.71 -8.40
CA TRP A 232 11.61 -15.68 -7.41
C TRP A 232 10.40 -16.47 -7.86
N SER A 233 10.40 -17.77 -7.58
CA SER A 233 9.18 -18.56 -7.69
C SER A 233 8.12 -18.04 -6.72
N PRO A 234 6.81 -18.18 -7.02
CA PRO A 234 5.75 -17.64 -6.18
C PRO A 234 5.73 -18.23 -4.76
N ASP A 235 6.24 -19.44 -4.60
CA ASP A 235 6.38 -20.12 -3.30
C ASP A 235 7.67 -19.72 -2.54
N GLY A 236 8.53 -18.88 -3.14
CA GLY A 236 9.80 -18.43 -2.57
C GLY A 236 10.89 -19.51 -2.48
N ARG A 237 10.65 -20.73 -2.98
CA ARG A 237 11.57 -21.86 -2.80
C ARG A 237 12.68 -21.93 -3.84
N ARG A 238 12.50 -21.27 -4.99
CA ARG A 238 13.40 -21.33 -6.13
C ARG A 238 13.60 -19.95 -6.74
N LEU A 239 14.72 -19.81 -7.43
CA LEU A 239 15.02 -18.69 -8.32
C LEU A 239 15.06 -19.22 -9.75
N ALA A 240 14.47 -18.50 -10.69
CA ALA A 240 14.82 -18.61 -12.10
C ALA A 240 15.78 -17.47 -12.47
N PHE A 241 16.73 -17.75 -13.35
CA PHE A 241 17.69 -16.75 -13.82
C PHE A 241 18.12 -17.05 -15.24
N ILE A 242 18.70 -16.03 -15.89
CA ILE A 242 19.25 -16.11 -17.24
C ILE A 242 20.76 -16.26 -17.12
N ARG A 243 21.35 -17.22 -17.83
CA ARG A 243 22.80 -17.29 -18.04
C ARG A 243 23.11 -16.96 -19.50
N TYR A 244 23.87 -15.90 -19.70
CA TYR A 244 24.43 -15.53 -21.00
C TYR A 244 25.74 -16.25 -21.24
N ALA A 245 25.85 -16.91 -22.38
CA ALA A 245 27.12 -17.43 -22.90
C ALA A 245 27.37 -16.84 -24.30
N GLU A 246 28.58 -17.04 -24.84
CA GLU A 246 28.98 -16.45 -26.13
C GLU A 246 28.05 -16.84 -27.29
N LYS A 247 27.47 -18.04 -27.25
CA LYS A 247 26.72 -18.63 -28.38
C LYS A 247 25.25 -18.86 -28.10
N ASP A 248 24.83 -18.78 -26.84
CA ASP A 248 23.50 -19.16 -26.41
C ASP A 248 23.09 -18.45 -25.12
N VAL A 249 21.77 -18.40 -24.93
CA VAL A 249 21.17 -18.02 -23.65
C VAL A 249 20.44 -19.22 -23.09
N SER A 250 20.61 -19.45 -21.79
CA SER A 250 19.91 -20.50 -21.08
C SER A 250 19.13 -19.93 -19.90
N ILE A 251 17.95 -20.48 -19.64
CA ILE A 251 17.18 -20.22 -18.42
C ILE A 251 17.42 -21.39 -17.48
N PHE A 252 17.76 -21.07 -16.25
CA PHE A 252 17.98 -22.03 -15.18
C PHE A 252 17.00 -21.79 -14.04
N THR A 253 16.74 -22.85 -13.29
CA THR A 253 16.13 -22.79 -11.96
C THR A 253 17.10 -23.34 -10.93
N ILE A 254 17.12 -22.74 -9.75
CA ILE A 254 17.96 -23.15 -8.63
C ILE A 254 17.17 -23.01 -7.31
N PRO A 255 17.37 -23.85 -6.30
CA PRO A 255 16.79 -23.61 -4.98
C PRO A 255 17.24 -22.25 -4.42
N ALA A 256 16.37 -21.60 -3.65
CA ALA A 256 16.62 -20.26 -3.09
C ALA A 256 17.88 -20.18 -2.20
N LEU A 257 18.26 -21.29 -1.58
CA LEU A 257 19.45 -21.42 -0.74
C LEU A 257 20.70 -21.86 -1.53
N GLY A 258 20.63 -21.83 -2.86
CA GLY A 258 21.64 -22.41 -3.74
C GLY A 258 21.53 -23.92 -3.87
N GLY A 259 22.51 -24.54 -4.52
CA GLY A 259 22.56 -25.98 -4.77
C GLY A 259 22.60 -26.31 -6.26
N THR A 260 21.94 -27.40 -6.64
CA THR A 260 21.99 -27.89 -8.02
C THR A 260 21.13 -27.03 -8.96
N GLU A 261 21.78 -26.47 -9.97
CA GLU A 261 21.14 -25.74 -11.07
C GLU A 261 20.45 -26.72 -12.04
N HIS A 262 19.23 -26.39 -12.44
CA HIS A 262 18.46 -27.13 -13.42
C HIS A 262 18.19 -26.25 -14.64
N ARG A 263 18.80 -26.58 -15.78
CA ARG A 263 18.54 -25.86 -17.04
C ARG A 263 17.16 -26.25 -17.57
N VAL A 264 16.30 -25.26 -17.76
CA VAL A 264 14.92 -25.46 -18.23
C VAL A 264 14.71 -24.98 -19.67
N TYR A 265 15.62 -24.17 -20.21
CA TYR A 265 15.58 -23.70 -21.59
C TYR A 265 16.97 -23.38 -22.13
N ARG A 266 17.13 -23.50 -23.46
CA ARG A 266 18.32 -23.11 -24.22
C ARG A 266 17.88 -22.53 -25.57
N GLY A 267 18.34 -21.32 -25.88
CA GLY A 267 17.97 -20.59 -27.10
C GLY A 267 19.11 -19.75 -27.68
N PRO A 268 18.84 -19.01 -28.77
CA PRO A 268 19.83 -18.16 -29.44
C PRO A 268 20.27 -16.96 -28.57
N PRO A 269 21.44 -16.35 -28.85
CA PRO A 269 22.10 -15.37 -27.97
C PRO A 269 21.46 -13.95 -27.92
N ALA A 270 20.16 -13.81 -28.16
CA ALA A 270 19.51 -12.50 -28.32
C ALA A 270 18.37 -12.22 -27.32
N MET A 271 18.21 -13.06 -26.30
CA MET A 271 17.19 -12.87 -25.27
C MET A 271 17.54 -11.67 -24.38
N ARG A 272 16.56 -10.79 -24.13
CA ARG A 272 16.70 -9.65 -23.22
C ARG A 272 16.10 -9.98 -21.85
N ALA A 273 16.42 -9.17 -20.84
CA ALA A 273 15.88 -9.32 -19.48
C ALA A 273 14.34 -9.30 -19.46
N GLY A 274 13.73 -10.06 -18.56
CA GLY A 274 12.26 -10.11 -18.40
C GLY A 274 11.72 -11.52 -18.17
N LEU A 275 12.17 -12.20 -17.11
CA LEU A 275 11.61 -13.48 -16.68
C LEU A 275 10.49 -13.26 -15.65
N SER A 276 9.34 -13.90 -15.86
CA SER A 276 8.24 -13.87 -14.87
C SER A 276 7.63 -15.25 -14.67
N TRP A 277 7.39 -15.60 -13.42
CA TRP A 277 6.75 -16.84 -13.02
C TRP A 277 5.22 -16.74 -13.06
N SER A 278 4.57 -17.82 -13.47
CA SER A 278 3.13 -17.98 -13.29
C SER A 278 2.80 -17.96 -11.80
N PRO A 279 1.62 -17.45 -11.39
CA PRO A 279 1.21 -17.49 -9.99
C PRO A 279 1.21 -18.91 -9.39
N LYS A 280 1.04 -19.93 -10.23
CA LYS A 280 1.09 -21.35 -9.84
C LYS A 280 2.51 -21.93 -9.76
N GLY A 281 3.51 -21.25 -10.32
CA GLY A 281 4.91 -21.69 -10.30
C GLY A 281 5.24 -22.81 -11.30
N ASP A 282 4.38 -23.06 -12.29
CA ASP A 282 4.50 -24.13 -13.28
C ASP A 282 4.98 -23.65 -14.66
N VAL A 283 4.91 -22.34 -14.91
CA VAL A 283 5.24 -21.73 -16.21
C VAL A 283 6.12 -20.49 -15.99
N LEU A 284 7.12 -20.31 -16.85
CA LEU A 284 7.87 -19.07 -16.98
C LEU A 284 7.47 -18.36 -18.27
N VAL A 285 7.44 -17.04 -18.29
CA VAL A 285 7.45 -16.26 -19.52
C VAL A 285 8.70 -15.45 -19.68
N PHE A 286 9.09 -15.28 -20.94
CA PHE A 286 10.26 -14.55 -21.34
C PHE A 286 10.11 -14.04 -22.78
N PRO A 287 10.82 -12.95 -23.14
CA PRO A 287 10.94 -12.53 -24.53
C PRO A 287 11.85 -13.51 -25.28
N GLU A 288 11.33 -14.16 -26.31
CA GLU A 288 12.07 -15.00 -27.22
C GLU A 288 12.36 -14.25 -28.52
N THR A 289 13.64 -14.11 -28.87
CA THR A 289 14.06 -13.44 -30.10
C THR A 289 14.18 -14.45 -31.24
N ASN A 290 13.65 -14.10 -32.41
CA ASN A 290 13.73 -14.94 -33.59
C ASN A 290 15.20 -15.09 -34.04
N PRO A 291 15.71 -16.33 -34.22
CA PRO A 291 17.11 -16.56 -34.64
C PRO A 291 17.47 -15.94 -35.99
N THR A 292 16.50 -15.84 -36.91
CA THR A 292 16.69 -15.34 -38.27
C THR A 292 16.44 -13.84 -38.41
N ASP A 293 15.68 -13.25 -37.49
CA ASP A 293 15.38 -11.83 -37.45
C ASP A 293 15.52 -11.33 -35.99
N PRO A 294 16.73 -10.91 -35.58
CA PRO A 294 16.98 -10.45 -34.21
C PRO A 294 16.22 -9.15 -33.86
N THR A 295 15.57 -8.53 -34.85
CA THR A 295 14.69 -7.37 -34.67
C THR A 295 13.23 -7.76 -34.43
N ARG A 296 12.96 -9.06 -34.20
CA ARG A 296 11.66 -9.57 -33.76
C ARG A 296 11.81 -10.39 -32.49
N SER A 297 11.16 -9.93 -31.42
CA SER A 297 10.97 -10.68 -30.19
C SER A 297 9.49 -10.88 -29.94
N VAL A 298 9.14 -12.09 -29.53
CA VAL A 298 7.80 -12.48 -29.10
C VAL A 298 7.84 -12.84 -27.63
N ILE A 299 6.72 -12.78 -26.92
CA ILE A 299 6.65 -13.37 -25.58
C ILE A 299 6.33 -14.84 -25.74
N SER A 300 7.15 -15.69 -25.12
CA SER A 300 6.95 -17.14 -25.09
C SER A 300 6.75 -17.61 -23.65
N SER A 301 5.88 -18.60 -23.49
CA SER A 301 5.74 -19.38 -22.26
C SER A 301 6.59 -20.63 -22.32
N LEU A 302 7.27 -20.95 -21.24
CA LEU A 302 8.00 -22.19 -20.98
C LEU A 302 7.32 -22.96 -19.85
N SER A 303 6.89 -24.18 -20.14
CA SER A 303 6.41 -25.12 -19.12
C SER A 303 7.59 -25.73 -18.37
N LEU A 304 7.54 -25.73 -17.04
CA LEU A 304 8.61 -26.29 -16.19
C LEU A 304 8.50 -27.81 -16.00
N ILE A 305 7.41 -28.42 -16.48
CA ILE A 305 7.15 -29.87 -16.34
C ILE A 305 7.86 -30.63 -17.47
N ASP A 306 7.75 -30.13 -18.69
CA ASP A 306 8.21 -30.80 -19.91
C ASP A 306 9.21 -29.96 -20.73
N SER A 307 9.57 -28.76 -20.25
CA SER A 307 10.43 -27.81 -20.94
C SER A 307 9.93 -27.39 -22.33
N SER A 308 8.62 -27.53 -22.58
CA SER A 308 8.01 -27.10 -23.85
C SER A 308 7.83 -25.59 -23.88
N THR A 309 8.08 -24.99 -25.05
CA THR A 309 7.88 -23.54 -25.28
C THR A 309 6.73 -23.28 -26.23
N ARG A 310 6.02 -22.18 -26.00
CA ARG A 310 4.92 -21.72 -26.85
C ARG A 310 4.92 -20.19 -26.95
N ALA A 311 4.92 -19.66 -28.16
CA ALA A 311 4.71 -18.24 -28.40
C ALA A 311 3.29 -17.82 -27.99
N LEU A 312 3.21 -16.75 -27.21
CA LEU A 312 1.97 -16.13 -26.71
C LEU A 312 1.58 -14.90 -27.52
N THR A 313 2.55 -14.20 -28.12
CA THR A 313 2.32 -13.01 -28.92
C THR A 313 2.81 -13.17 -30.36
N SER A 314 2.31 -12.29 -31.24
CA SER A 314 2.70 -12.22 -32.64
C SER A 314 2.75 -10.75 -33.09
N PRO A 315 3.77 -9.99 -32.63
CA PRO A 315 3.89 -8.58 -32.96
C PRO A 315 4.06 -8.37 -34.47
N PRO A 316 3.49 -7.29 -35.03
CA PRO A 316 3.67 -6.94 -36.43
C PRO A 316 5.14 -6.59 -36.75
N ALA A 317 5.50 -6.61 -38.03
CA ALA A 317 6.87 -6.33 -38.47
C ALA A 317 7.37 -4.96 -37.96
N GLY A 318 8.56 -4.94 -37.37
CA GLY A 318 9.18 -3.73 -36.80
C GLY A 318 8.74 -3.40 -35.36
N TRP A 319 7.92 -4.24 -34.72
CA TRP A 319 7.56 -4.12 -33.31
C TRP A 319 8.20 -5.23 -32.48
N LEU A 320 8.54 -4.90 -31.23
CA LEU A 320 9.27 -5.79 -30.32
C LEU A 320 8.55 -5.89 -28.96
N ASP A 321 8.28 -7.11 -28.52
CA ASP A 321 7.80 -7.36 -27.16
C ASP A 321 9.01 -7.61 -26.24
N HIS A 322 9.17 -6.81 -25.19
CA HIS A 322 10.39 -6.81 -24.40
C HIS A 322 10.23 -7.28 -22.96
N GLU A 323 9.05 -7.13 -22.38
CA GLU A 323 8.83 -7.46 -20.98
C GLU A 323 7.47 -8.12 -20.81
N ALA A 324 7.50 -9.28 -20.15
CA ALA A 324 6.32 -10.02 -19.78
C ALA A 324 6.27 -10.13 -18.26
N ALA A 325 5.16 -9.68 -17.68
CA ALA A 325 4.89 -9.89 -16.26
C ALA A 325 3.53 -10.57 -16.12
N PHE A 326 3.49 -11.62 -15.30
CA PHE A 326 2.23 -12.12 -14.79
C PHE A 326 1.63 -11.13 -13.80
N ARG A 327 0.31 -10.95 -13.86
CA ARG A 327 -0.42 -10.30 -12.78
C ARG A 327 -0.38 -11.22 -11.55
N PRO A 328 -0.10 -10.69 -10.34
CA PRO A 328 0.00 -11.52 -9.13
C PRO A 328 -1.26 -12.33 -8.78
N THR A 329 -2.44 -11.90 -9.26
CA THR A 329 -3.74 -12.45 -8.83
C THR A 329 -4.57 -13.09 -9.94
N GLU A 330 -4.13 -13.07 -11.21
CA GLU A 330 -4.88 -13.67 -12.33
C GLU A 330 -3.95 -14.23 -13.41
N LEU A 331 -4.43 -15.24 -14.15
CA LEU A 331 -3.82 -15.79 -15.38
C LEU A 331 -3.93 -14.81 -16.57
N ARG A 332 -3.62 -13.52 -16.37
CA ARG A 332 -3.59 -12.51 -17.43
C ARG A 332 -2.25 -11.77 -17.43
N TRP A 333 -1.77 -11.46 -18.62
CA TRP A 333 -0.44 -10.92 -18.89
C TRP A 333 -0.49 -9.40 -19.05
N LEU A 334 0.50 -8.70 -18.52
CA LEU A 334 0.83 -7.34 -18.93
C LEU A 334 1.96 -7.42 -19.95
N LEU A 335 1.73 -6.85 -21.13
CA LEU A 335 2.69 -6.76 -22.23
C LEU A 335 3.18 -5.31 -22.31
N SER A 336 4.48 -5.10 -22.13
CA SER A 336 5.11 -3.83 -22.49
C SER A 336 5.57 -3.89 -23.94
N VAL A 337 4.93 -3.09 -24.79
CA VAL A 337 5.23 -2.97 -26.23
C VAL A 337 6.02 -1.69 -26.44
N LEU A 338 7.22 -1.77 -27.01
CA LEU A 338 7.98 -0.60 -27.44
C LEU A 338 8.02 -0.54 -28.98
N ARG A 339 8.06 0.68 -29.51
CA ARG A 339 8.13 0.99 -30.94
C ARG A 339 9.57 1.18 -31.41
#